data_AF-A0A8S3PZG1-F1
#
_entry.id   AF-A0A8S3PZG1-F1
#
_cell.length_a   1.000
_cell.length_b   1.000
_cell.length_c   1.000
_cell.angle_alpha   90.00
_cell.angle_beta   90.00
_cell.angle_gamma   90.00
#
_symmetry.space_group_name_H-M   'P 1'
#
loop_
_entity.id
_entity.type
_entity.pdbx_description
1 polymer ?
#
loop_
_entity_poly.entity_id
_entity_poly.type
_entity_poly.pdbx_seq_one_letter_code
_entity_poly.pdbx_strand_id
1 'polypeptide(L)'
;MGKMRWKEKVYTVVDTPGLFDTKMTEDRLKLELVRCFSMLSPGPHVILYVFKAQRYTEEEIKTTNQVMDLLKESPYSHMVICFTGKDDLKFDGVTENEFLQRCTGHLGNLISRCKGNILFVNNRLTQPDEIDDQWKHINVCIEKIQNQNNGPYYSNALLQAIEETLEKRILVAAQVAVVNESRALLQWKISENDPSTSDLQNVLIDLAKWFCASVINVFIPWYIPKAITDYLCSIS
;
A
#
# COMPACT_ATOMS: atom_id res chain seq x y z
N MET A 1 1.68 -1.51 -9.66
CA MET A 1 2.22 -2.52 -8.73
C MET A 1 2.99 -3.55 -9.54
N GLY A 2 4.28 -3.70 -9.29
CA GLY A 2 5.13 -4.75 -9.86
C GLY A 2 5.33 -5.88 -8.86
N LYS A 3 5.41 -7.11 -9.35
CA LYS A 3 5.79 -8.28 -8.54
C LYS A 3 7.02 -8.92 -9.15
N MET A 4 7.93 -9.35 -8.30
CA MET A 4 9.09 -10.14 -8.74
C MET A 4 9.36 -11.27 -7.76
N ARG A 5 9.98 -12.33 -8.27
CA ARG A 5 10.48 -13.43 -7.46
C ARG A 5 12.00 -13.41 -7.51
N TRP A 6 12.63 -13.45 -6.34
CA TRP A 6 14.07 -13.67 -6.23
C TRP A 6 14.31 -14.79 -5.22
N LYS A 7 14.87 -15.90 -5.69
CA LYS A 7 14.92 -17.18 -4.96
C LYS A 7 13.51 -17.61 -4.53
N GLU A 8 13.33 -17.92 -3.25
CA GLU A 8 12.04 -18.36 -2.68
C GLU A 8 11.14 -17.20 -2.23
N LYS A 9 11.64 -15.96 -2.23
CA LYS A 9 10.90 -14.78 -1.79
C LYS A 9 10.20 -14.08 -2.97
N VAL A 10 9.01 -13.55 -2.70
CA VAL A 10 8.23 -12.72 -3.64
C VAL A 10 8.20 -11.29 -3.10
N TYR A 11 8.64 -10.34 -3.93
CA TYR A 11 8.65 -8.92 -3.64
C TYR A 11 7.54 -8.23 -4.42
N THR A 12 6.85 -7.33 -3.74
CA THR A 12 5.86 -6.44 -4.32
C THR A 12 6.36 -5.02 -4.21
N VAL A 13 6.35 -4.29 -5.32
CA VAL A 13 6.75 -2.89 -5.39
C VAL A 13 5.57 -2.06 -5.91
N VAL A 14 5.23 -1.01 -5.16
CA VAL A 14 4.27 0.01 -5.60
C VAL A 14 5.07 1.25 -5.95
N ASP A 15 5.08 1.59 -7.23
CA ASP A 15 5.62 2.86 -7.69
C ASP A 15 4.61 3.97 -7.40
N THR A 16 5.10 5.13 -6.99
CA THR A 16 4.30 6.28 -6.54
C THR A 16 4.65 7.54 -7.34
N PRO A 17 4.40 7.54 -8.66
CA PRO A 17 4.74 8.68 -9.51
C PRO A 17 3.99 9.93 -9.04
N GLY A 18 4.71 11.04 -8.91
CA GLY A 18 4.14 12.34 -8.54
C GLY A 18 3.92 12.55 -7.04
N LEU A 19 4.08 11.54 -6.18
CA LEU A 19 3.91 11.70 -4.72
C LEU A 19 4.83 12.78 -4.12
N PHE A 20 5.95 13.04 -4.78
CA PHE A 20 6.94 14.05 -4.38
C PHE A 20 6.94 15.31 -5.28
N ASP A 21 5.90 15.52 -6.09
CA ASP A 21 5.74 16.76 -6.88
C ASP A 21 5.32 17.93 -5.99
N THR A 22 6.11 19.00 -5.99
CA THR A 22 5.90 20.22 -5.19
C THR A 22 4.62 20.97 -5.54
N LYS A 23 4.00 20.67 -6.68
CA LYS A 23 2.76 21.31 -7.15
C LYS A 23 1.49 20.63 -6.62
N MET A 24 1.61 19.53 -5.90
CA MET A 24 0.44 18.85 -5.33
C MET A 24 -0.09 19.55 -4.08
N THR A 25 -1.42 19.66 -3.98
CA THR A 25 -2.09 20.10 -2.76
C THR A 25 -2.01 19.01 -1.69
N GLU A 26 -2.06 19.41 -0.42
CA GLU A 26 -2.03 18.48 0.72
C GLU A 26 -3.13 17.40 0.64
N ASP A 27 -4.34 17.78 0.21
CA ASP A 27 -5.46 16.83 0.06
C ASP A 27 -5.19 15.79 -1.03
N ARG A 28 -4.59 16.21 -2.15
CA ARG A 28 -4.24 15.28 -3.23
C ARG A 28 -3.11 14.35 -2.79
N LEU A 29 -2.15 14.88 -2.03
CA LEU A 29 -1.07 14.08 -1.44
C LEU A 29 -1.61 13.04 -0.45
N LYS A 30 -2.53 13.42 0.45
CA LYS A 30 -3.22 12.49 1.36
C LYS A 30 -3.96 11.40 0.59
N LEU A 31 -4.68 11.75 -0.48
CA LEU A 31 -5.40 10.79 -1.30
C LEU A 31 -4.46 9.78 -1.97
N GLU A 32 -3.32 10.22 -2.51
CA GLU A 32 -2.33 9.32 -3.11
C GLU A 32 -1.63 8.44 -2.06
N LEU A 33 -1.37 8.96 -0.85
CA LEU A 33 -0.88 8.14 0.26
C LEU A 33 -1.88 7.05 0.66
N VAL A 34 -3.16 7.40 0.79
CA VAL A 34 -4.23 6.42 1.09
C VAL A 34 -4.31 5.36 0.00
N ARG A 35 -4.29 5.76 -1.29
CA ARG A 35 -4.29 4.84 -2.43
C ARG A 35 -3.09 3.90 -2.40
N CYS A 36 -1.89 4.44 -2.19
CA CYS A 36 -0.65 3.68 -2.12
C CYS A 36 -0.69 2.65 -0.98
N PHE A 37 -1.03 3.08 0.23
CA PHE A 37 -1.04 2.20 1.40
C PHE A 37 -2.17 1.18 1.35
N SER A 38 -3.31 1.50 0.73
CA SER A 38 -4.37 0.51 0.51
C SER A 38 -3.89 -0.68 -0.34
N MET A 39 -2.89 -0.48 -1.21
CA MET A 39 -2.27 -1.56 -1.99
C MET A 39 -1.15 -2.30 -1.25
N LEU A 40 -0.67 -1.74 -0.14
CA LEU A 40 0.46 -2.25 0.65
C LEU A 40 0.02 -2.76 2.03
N SER A 41 -1.29 -2.90 2.26
CA SER A 41 -1.87 -3.42 3.50
C SER A 41 -1.19 -4.76 3.93
N PRO A 42 -0.88 -4.94 5.24
CA PRO A 42 -1.12 -4.01 6.37
C PRO A 42 -0.12 -2.85 6.46
N GLY A 43 0.96 -2.88 5.67
CA GLY A 43 1.93 -1.81 5.52
C GLY A 43 3.19 -2.24 4.75
N PRO A 44 3.98 -1.29 4.25
CA PRO A 44 5.23 -1.61 3.56
C PRO A 44 6.30 -2.15 4.52
N HIS A 45 6.99 -3.22 4.11
CA HIS A 45 8.17 -3.73 4.82
C HIS A 45 9.34 -2.73 4.76
N VAL A 46 9.50 -2.06 3.62
CA VAL A 46 10.53 -1.05 3.37
C VAL A 46 9.95 0.05 2.49
N ILE A 47 10.30 1.30 2.79
CA ILE A 47 9.98 2.47 1.97
C ILE A 47 11.28 2.91 1.28
N LEU A 48 11.30 2.90 -0.05
CA LEU A 48 12.45 3.35 -0.83
C LEU A 48 12.31 4.83 -1.15
N TYR A 49 13.29 5.64 -0.76
CA TYR A 49 13.38 7.03 -1.18
C TYR A 49 14.54 7.19 -2.16
N VAL A 50 14.21 7.49 -3.42
CA VAL A 50 15.12 7.32 -4.55
C VAL A 50 15.72 8.65 -5.00
N PHE A 51 17.05 8.72 -5.05
CA PHE A 51 17.83 9.82 -5.61
C PHE A 51 18.65 9.35 -6.80
N LYS A 52 19.04 10.27 -7.68
CA LYS A 52 20.09 10.02 -8.66
C LYS A 52 21.42 10.51 -8.11
N ALA A 53 22.47 9.67 -8.16
CA ALA A 53 23.77 9.88 -7.51
C ALA A 53 24.62 11.09 -8.00
N GLN A 54 24.04 12.00 -8.78
CA GLN A 54 24.68 13.24 -9.24
C GLN A 54 23.71 14.44 -9.25
N ARG A 55 22.43 14.21 -8.94
CA ARG A 55 21.37 15.22 -9.04
C ARG A 55 20.43 15.04 -7.87
N TYR A 56 20.70 15.78 -6.81
CA TYR A 56 19.77 16.02 -5.73
C TYR A 56 19.52 17.51 -5.65
N THR A 57 18.25 17.91 -5.64
CA THR A 57 17.83 19.31 -5.67
C THR A 57 17.15 19.69 -4.37
N GLU A 58 17.21 20.98 -4.01
CA GLU A 58 16.48 21.54 -2.85
C GLU A 58 14.95 21.31 -2.96
N GLU A 59 14.44 21.13 -4.17
CA GLU A 59 13.02 20.87 -4.42
C GLU A 59 12.58 19.50 -3.88
N GLU A 60 13.38 18.45 -4.11
CA GLU A 60 13.13 17.10 -3.60
C GLU A 60 13.10 17.07 -2.06
N ILE A 61 13.88 17.95 -1.42
CA ILE A 61 13.98 18.11 0.03
C ILE A 61 12.66 18.57 0.64
N LYS A 62 12.07 19.60 0.04
CA LYS A 62 10.88 20.23 0.60
C LYS A 62 9.70 19.27 0.57
N THR A 63 9.55 18.50 -0.51
CA THR A 63 8.48 17.49 -0.59
C THR A 63 8.74 16.30 0.32
N THR A 64 10.01 15.96 0.58
CA THR A 64 10.36 14.94 1.59
C THR A 64 9.70 15.29 2.92
N ASN A 65 9.93 16.50 3.45
CA ASN A 65 9.39 16.87 4.76
C ASN A 65 7.86 16.81 4.82
N GLN A 66 7.16 17.27 3.78
CA GLN A 66 5.70 17.24 3.73
C GLN A 66 5.14 15.81 3.79
N VAL A 67 5.73 14.88 3.04
CA VAL A 67 5.31 13.47 3.05
C VAL A 67 5.58 12.85 4.43
N MET A 68 6.73 13.15 5.03
CA MET A 68 7.09 12.60 6.35
C MET A 68 6.22 13.18 7.47
N ASP A 69 5.85 14.46 7.39
CA ASP A 69 4.96 15.13 8.34
C ASP A 69 3.55 14.52 8.31
N LEU A 70 3.05 14.16 7.11
CA LEU A 70 1.76 13.47 6.97
C LEU A 70 1.77 12.07 7.59
N LEU A 71 2.92 11.40 7.57
CA LEU A 71 3.07 10.06 8.13
C LEU A 71 3.14 10.06 9.67
N LYS A 72 3.38 11.22 10.31
CA LYS A 72 3.38 11.53 11.76
C LYS A 72 4.26 10.64 12.65
N GLU A 73 4.09 9.32 12.56
CA GLU A 73 4.97 8.32 13.14
C GLU A 73 6.16 8.10 12.21
N SER A 74 7.35 8.43 12.70
CA SER A 74 8.63 8.44 11.99
C SER A 74 8.82 7.22 11.05
N PRO A 75 8.61 7.36 9.73
CA PRO A 75 8.77 6.26 8.77
C PRO A 75 10.25 5.90 8.54
N TYR A 76 11.17 6.73 9.03
CA TYR A 76 12.61 6.61 8.80
C TYR A 76 13.20 5.26 9.24
N SER A 77 12.61 4.60 10.24
CA SER A 77 13.05 3.27 10.69
C SER A 77 12.88 2.19 9.62
N HIS A 78 11.89 2.34 8.74
CA HIS A 78 11.60 1.44 7.62
C HIS A 78 12.05 2.02 6.27
N MET A 79 12.74 3.17 6.27
CA MET A 79 13.13 3.86 5.05
C MET A 79 14.56 3.53 4.65
N VAL A 80 14.77 3.37 3.34
CA VAL A 80 16.10 3.25 2.70
C VAL A 80 16.29 4.42 1.75
N ILE A 81 17.43 5.08 1.89
CA ILE A 81 17.90 6.05 0.89
C ILE A 81 18.54 5.29 -0.26
N CYS A 82 17.91 5.30 -1.42
CA CYS A 82 18.34 4.57 -2.60
C CYS A 82 18.96 5.53 -3.62
N PHE A 83 20.26 5.39 -3.90
CA PHE A 83 20.95 6.13 -4.94
C PHE A 83 21.03 5.30 -6.22
N THR A 84 20.42 5.82 -7.28
CA THR A 84 20.52 5.28 -8.66
C THR A 84 21.72 5.91 -9.38
N GLY A 85 22.20 5.26 -10.44
CA GLY A 85 23.38 5.73 -11.19
C GLY A 85 24.68 5.33 -10.51
N LYS A 86 24.71 4.19 -9.82
CA LYS A 86 25.91 3.62 -9.21
C LYS A 86 27.07 3.47 -10.22
N ASP A 87 26.75 3.19 -11.47
CA ASP A 87 27.71 3.07 -12.56
C ASP A 87 28.22 4.42 -13.06
N ASP A 88 27.43 5.50 -12.96
CA ASP A 88 27.93 6.86 -13.19
C ASP A 88 29.02 7.21 -12.15
N LEU A 89 28.80 6.90 -10.86
CA LEU A 89 29.82 7.06 -9.81
C LEU A 89 31.09 6.25 -10.11
N LYS A 90 30.93 4.99 -10.52
CA LYS A 90 32.05 4.10 -10.87
C LYS A 90 32.83 4.65 -12.07
N PHE A 91 32.15 5.18 -13.08
CA PHE A 91 32.77 5.79 -14.25
C PHE A 91 33.59 7.03 -13.87
N ASP A 92 33.08 7.86 -12.96
CA ASP A 92 33.77 9.04 -12.44
C ASP A 92 34.90 8.69 -11.44
N GLY A 93 35.13 7.41 -11.15
CA GLY A 93 36.13 6.96 -10.18
C GLY A 93 35.78 7.30 -8.73
N VAL A 94 34.51 7.58 -8.43
CA VAL A 94 34.02 7.93 -7.09
C VAL A 94 33.46 6.68 -6.42
N THR A 95 33.99 6.36 -5.24
CA THR A 95 33.46 5.27 -4.42
C THR A 95 32.16 5.69 -3.72
N GLU A 96 31.33 4.70 -3.35
CA GLU A 96 30.11 4.95 -2.57
C GLU A 96 30.41 5.70 -1.26
N ASN A 97 31.53 5.36 -0.60
CA ASN A 97 31.93 6.01 0.65
C ASN A 97 32.35 7.48 0.43
N GLU A 98 33.11 7.78 -0.63
CA GLU A 98 33.45 9.16 -0.99
C GLU A 98 32.21 9.98 -1.35
N PHE A 99 31.25 9.38 -2.04
CA PHE A 99 29.97 10.03 -2.34
C PHE A 99 29.20 10.37 -1.05
N LEU A 100 29.11 9.42 -0.11
CA LEU A 100 28.44 9.64 1.18
C LEU A 100 29.12 10.70 2.04
N GLN A 101 30.45 10.83 1.99
CA GLN A 101 31.16 11.91 2.67
C GLN A 101 30.80 13.30 2.12
N ARG A 102 30.39 13.38 0.84
CA ARG A 102 29.91 14.63 0.22
C ARG A 102 28.45 14.93 0.55
N CYS A 103 27.69 13.94 1.04
CA CYS A 103 26.29 14.10 1.45
C CYS A 103 26.19 14.84 2.79
N THR A 104 26.25 16.17 2.73
CA THR A 104 26.18 17.06 3.90
C THR A 104 24.81 17.75 4.00
N GLY A 105 24.61 18.54 5.07
CA GLY A 105 23.39 19.31 5.26
C GLY A 105 22.15 18.44 5.42
N HIS A 106 21.10 18.73 4.63
CA HIS A 106 19.83 18.04 4.75
C HIS A 106 19.92 16.55 4.37
N LEU A 107 20.64 16.20 3.31
CA LEU A 107 20.76 14.81 2.88
C LEU A 107 21.50 13.96 3.92
N GLY A 108 22.56 14.52 4.53
CA GLY A 108 23.26 13.87 5.64
C GLY A 108 22.35 13.67 6.86
N ASN A 109 21.51 14.65 7.18
CA ASN A 109 20.51 14.54 8.25
C ASN A 109 19.48 13.43 7.93
N LEU A 110 18.95 13.41 6.70
CA LEU A 110 18.01 12.39 6.26
C LEU A 110 18.61 10.98 6.35
N ILE A 111 19.84 10.78 5.86
CA ILE A 111 20.58 9.52 5.99
C ILE A 111 20.71 9.10 7.46
N SER A 112 21.04 10.06 8.34
CA SER A 112 21.16 9.80 9.78
C SER A 112 19.83 9.37 10.40
N ARG A 113 18.71 10.04 10.07
CA ARG A 113 17.36 9.67 10.52
C ARG A 113 16.97 8.27 10.04
N CYS A 114 17.37 7.88 8.85
CA CYS A 114 17.18 6.54 8.30
C CYS A 114 18.16 5.49 8.87
N LYS A 115 18.81 5.75 10.02
CA LYS A 115 19.79 4.84 10.67
C LYS A 115 20.94 4.40 9.74
N GLY A 116 21.29 5.23 8.75
CA GLY A 116 22.30 4.90 7.74
C GLY A 116 21.87 3.79 6.77
N ASN A 117 20.57 3.51 6.63
CA ASN A 117 20.06 2.57 5.64
C ASN A 117 20.15 3.19 4.25
N ILE A 118 21.16 2.78 3.51
CA ILE A 118 21.49 3.26 2.17
C ILE A 118 21.62 2.09 1.22
N LEU A 119 21.22 2.29 -0.03
CA LEU A 119 21.38 1.35 -1.12
C LEU A 119 21.89 2.10 -2.36
N PHE A 120 22.90 1.55 -3.05
CA PHE A 120 23.30 2.01 -4.37
C PHE A 120 22.89 0.99 -5.42
N VAL A 121 22.13 1.44 -6.42
CA VAL A 121 21.62 0.57 -7.49
C VAL A 121 22.08 1.04 -8.86
N ASN A 122 22.39 0.07 -9.71
CA ASN A 122 22.58 0.22 -11.13
C ASN A 122 21.35 -0.36 -11.86
N ASN A 123 20.60 0.52 -12.53
CA ASN A 123 19.40 0.13 -13.28
C ASN A 123 19.73 -0.28 -14.74
N ARG A 124 21.00 -0.25 -15.14
CA ARG A 124 21.49 -0.58 -16.49
C ARG A 124 22.20 -1.94 -16.54
N LEU A 125 22.13 -2.73 -15.47
CA LEU A 125 22.69 -4.08 -15.42
C LEU A 125 21.98 -4.99 -16.42
N THR A 126 22.76 -5.77 -17.16
CA THR A 126 22.27 -6.77 -18.11
C THR A 126 22.81 -8.16 -17.83
N GLN A 127 23.93 -8.28 -17.12
CA GLN A 127 24.52 -9.57 -16.78
C GLN A 127 23.78 -10.23 -15.61
N PRO A 128 23.35 -11.50 -15.73
CA PRO A 128 22.61 -12.19 -14.69
C PRO A 128 23.33 -12.21 -13.33
N ASP A 129 24.64 -12.42 -13.31
CA ASP A 129 25.43 -12.51 -12.08
C ASP A 129 25.48 -11.15 -11.37
N GLU A 130 25.66 -10.05 -12.10
CA GLU A 130 25.65 -8.70 -11.53
C GLU A 130 24.27 -8.31 -11.00
N ILE A 131 23.20 -8.74 -11.69
CA ILE A 131 21.82 -8.56 -11.24
C ILE A 131 21.59 -9.34 -9.94
N ASP A 132 22.02 -10.59 -9.87
CA ASP A 132 21.90 -11.41 -8.67
C ASP A 132 22.68 -10.82 -7.48
N ASP A 133 23.89 -10.32 -7.71
CA ASP A 133 24.70 -9.66 -6.68
C ASP A 133 24.06 -8.37 -6.16
N GLN A 134 23.46 -7.56 -7.04
CA GLN A 134 22.68 -6.41 -6.60
C GLN A 134 21.48 -6.84 -5.76
N TRP A 135 20.77 -7.90 -6.15
CA TRP A 135 19.64 -8.44 -5.37
C TRP A 135 20.06 -9.00 -4.02
N LYS A 136 21.23 -9.62 -3.90
CA LYS A 136 21.81 -10.02 -2.60
C LYS A 136 21.94 -8.81 -1.68
N HIS A 137 22.51 -7.71 -2.17
CA HIS A 137 22.66 -6.49 -1.37
C HIS A 137 21.32 -5.87 -0.98
N ILE A 138 20.34 -5.82 -1.89
CA ILE A 138 18.98 -5.35 -1.62
C ILE A 138 18.34 -6.19 -0.51
N ASN A 139 18.39 -7.52 -0.62
CA ASN A 139 17.78 -8.41 0.37
C ASN A 139 18.45 -8.29 1.75
N VAL A 140 19.77 -8.18 1.81
CA VAL A 140 20.49 -7.94 3.09
C VAL A 140 20.04 -6.62 3.74
N CYS A 141 19.84 -5.57 2.94
CA CYS A 141 19.33 -4.29 3.44
C CYS A 141 17.91 -4.42 4.00
N ILE A 142 17.03 -5.13 3.29
CA ILE A 142 15.64 -5.39 3.74
C ILE A 142 15.64 -6.20 5.04
N GLU A 143 16.40 -7.28 5.12
CA GLU A 143 16.50 -8.13 6.32
C GLU A 143 17.04 -7.35 7.52
N LYS A 144 18.06 -6.49 7.29
CA LYS A 144 18.58 -5.60 8.33
C LYS A 144 17.48 -4.71 8.90
N ILE A 145 16.64 -4.11 8.05
CA ILE A 145 15.54 -3.23 8.50
C ILE A 145 14.50 -4.00 9.29
N GLN A 146 14.09 -5.16 8.80
CA GLN A 146 13.11 -6.02 9.47
C GLN A 146 13.61 -6.48 10.85
N ASN A 147 14.90 -6.78 10.99
CA ASN A 147 15.50 -7.20 12.25
C ASN A 147 15.74 -6.04 13.23
N GLN A 148 15.85 -4.80 12.74
CA GLN A 148 16.12 -3.61 13.56
C GLN A 148 14.86 -2.96 14.15
N ASN A 149 13.68 -3.38 13.72
CA ASN A 149 12.42 -2.76 14.10
C ASN A 149 11.52 -3.74 14.86
N ASN A 150 10.62 -3.22 15.70
CA ASN A 150 9.72 -4.02 16.54
C ASN A 150 8.54 -4.65 15.76
N GLY A 151 8.72 -4.92 14.46
CA GLY A 151 7.68 -5.42 13.59
C GLY A 151 8.17 -5.62 12.15
N PRO A 152 7.46 -6.44 11.36
CA PRO A 152 7.87 -6.77 10.00
C PRO A 152 7.59 -5.66 8.98
N TYR A 153 6.70 -4.71 9.29
CA TYR A 153 6.28 -3.63 8.39
C TYR A 153 6.04 -2.32 9.14
N TYR A 154 6.13 -1.22 8.39
CA TYR A 154 5.75 0.09 8.87
C TYR A 154 4.24 0.16 9.12
N SER A 155 3.84 0.69 10.27
CA SER A 155 2.46 0.94 10.65
C SER A 155 2.37 2.31 11.33
N ASN A 156 1.22 2.93 11.22
CA ASN A 156 0.82 4.14 11.96
C ASN A 156 -0.71 4.19 12.06
N ALA A 157 -1.25 5.20 12.75
CA ALA A 157 -2.70 5.38 12.84
C ALA A 157 -3.43 5.47 11.47
N LEU A 158 -2.81 6.05 10.44
CA LEU A 158 -3.40 6.13 9.10
C LEU A 158 -3.48 4.73 8.45
N LEU A 159 -2.41 3.96 8.49
CA LEU A 159 -2.35 2.61 7.94
C LEU A 159 -3.28 1.65 8.69
N GLN A 160 -3.40 1.78 10.01
CA GLN A 160 -4.36 1.00 10.82
C GLN A 160 -5.81 1.30 10.39
N ALA A 161 -6.17 2.57 10.23
CA ALA A 161 -7.50 2.94 9.75
C ALA A 161 -7.79 2.44 8.33
N ILE A 162 -6.78 2.44 7.45
CA ILE A 162 -6.87 1.86 6.10
C ILE A 162 -7.09 0.35 6.19
N GLU A 163 -6.32 -0.37 7.00
CA GLU A 163 -6.44 -1.81 7.20
C GLU A 163 -7.84 -2.19 7.69
N GLU A 164 -8.31 -1.56 8.78
CA GLU A 164 -9.65 -1.80 9.32
C GLU A 164 -10.75 -1.54 8.27
N THR A 165 -10.56 -0.53 7.42
CA THR A 165 -11.50 -0.22 6.33
C THR A 165 -11.48 -1.29 5.25
N LEU A 166 -10.30 -1.82 4.90
CA LEU A 166 -10.14 -2.90 3.92
C LEU A 166 -10.72 -4.21 4.44
N GLU A 167 -10.46 -4.59 5.69
CA GLU A 167 -11.04 -5.77 6.34
C GLU A 167 -12.57 -5.72 6.31
N LYS A 168 -13.16 -4.57 6.67
CA LYS A 168 -14.61 -4.34 6.60
C LYS A 168 -15.14 -4.49 5.17
N ARG A 169 -14.43 -3.97 4.16
CA ARG A 169 -14.84 -4.10 2.75
C ARG A 169 -14.76 -5.54 2.24
N ILE A 170 -13.76 -6.31 2.66
CA ILE A 170 -13.63 -7.74 2.32
C ILE A 170 -14.83 -8.52 2.91
N LEU A 171 -15.18 -8.26 4.16
CA LEU A 171 -16.33 -8.89 4.80
C LEU A 171 -17.63 -8.60 4.05
N VAL A 172 -17.87 -7.34 3.68
CA VAL A 172 -19.05 -6.94 2.90
C VAL A 172 -19.05 -7.59 1.51
N ALA A 173 -17.91 -7.64 0.83
CA ALA A 173 -17.82 -8.28 -0.49
C ALA A 173 -18.13 -9.79 -0.42
N ALA A 174 -17.62 -10.49 0.60
CA ALA A 174 -17.91 -11.90 0.83
C ALA A 174 -19.41 -12.13 1.11
N GLN A 175 -20.00 -11.28 1.94
CA GLN A 175 -21.43 -11.29 2.23
C GLN A 175 -22.28 -11.07 0.97
N VAL A 176 -21.93 -10.10 0.13
CA VAL A 176 -22.60 -9.85 -1.15
C VAL A 176 -22.45 -11.03 -2.12
N ALA A 177 -21.30 -11.69 -2.15
CA ALA A 177 -21.09 -12.89 -2.97
C ALA A 177 -22.02 -14.04 -2.57
N VAL A 178 -22.14 -14.32 -1.26
CA VAL A 178 -23.07 -15.36 -0.74
C VAL A 178 -24.52 -15.06 -1.12
N VAL A 179 -24.94 -13.79 -1.03
CA VAL A 179 -26.30 -13.39 -1.44
C VAL A 179 -26.52 -13.60 -2.94
N ASN A 180 -25.52 -13.24 -3.77
CA ASN A 180 -25.61 -13.42 -5.22
C ASN A 180 -25.67 -14.91 -5.62
N GLU A 181 -24.90 -15.77 -4.97
CA GLU A 181 -24.95 -17.23 -5.17
C GLU A 181 -26.30 -17.82 -4.75
N SER A 182 -26.80 -17.43 -3.58
CA SER A 182 -28.11 -17.87 -3.06
C SER A 182 -29.23 -17.48 -4.02
N ARG A 183 -29.20 -16.23 -4.53
CA ARG A 183 -30.14 -15.75 -5.54
C ARG A 183 -30.08 -16.58 -6.82
N ALA A 184 -28.89 -16.94 -7.31
CA ALA A 184 -28.74 -17.73 -8.53
C ALA A 184 -29.32 -19.15 -8.38
N LEU A 185 -29.04 -19.81 -7.25
CA LEU A 185 -29.61 -21.13 -6.93
C LEU A 185 -31.14 -21.11 -6.87
N LEU A 186 -31.70 -20.05 -6.31
CA LEU A 186 -33.15 -19.89 -6.17
C LEU A 186 -33.82 -19.58 -7.51
N GLN A 187 -33.20 -18.74 -8.35
CA GLN A 187 -33.67 -18.52 -9.72
C GLN A 187 -33.69 -19.83 -10.53
N TRP A 188 -32.65 -20.65 -10.39
CA TRP A 188 -32.61 -21.99 -10.97
C TRP A 188 -33.76 -22.86 -10.44
N LYS A 189 -33.96 -22.94 -9.13
CA LYS A 189 -35.01 -23.78 -8.53
C LYS A 189 -36.43 -23.34 -8.86
N ILE A 190 -36.67 -22.03 -8.99
CA ILE A 190 -37.95 -21.49 -9.48
C ILE A 190 -38.18 -21.87 -10.95
N SER A 191 -37.12 -21.90 -11.78
CA SER A 191 -37.23 -22.27 -13.20
C SER A 191 -37.59 -23.74 -13.42
N GLU A 192 -37.38 -24.60 -12.43
CA GLU A 192 -37.80 -26.01 -12.45
C GLU A 192 -39.29 -26.21 -12.16
N ASN A 193 -40.05 -25.14 -11.85
CA ASN A 193 -41.51 -25.17 -11.63
C ASN A 193 -41.95 -26.14 -10.50
N ASP A 194 -41.13 -26.30 -9.46
CA ASP A 194 -41.41 -27.10 -8.28
C ASP A 194 -42.49 -26.41 -7.40
N PRO A 195 -43.67 -27.04 -7.16
CA PRO A 195 -44.78 -26.45 -6.39
C PRO A 195 -44.44 -26.15 -4.91
N SER A 196 -43.33 -26.66 -4.37
CA SER A 196 -42.86 -26.39 -3.00
C SER A 196 -42.15 -25.04 -2.82
N THR A 197 -42.00 -24.24 -3.89
CA THR A 197 -41.18 -23.01 -3.90
C THR A 197 -41.83 -21.78 -3.25
N SER A 198 -43.12 -21.85 -2.89
CA SER A 198 -43.83 -20.76 -2.19
C SER A 198 -43.22 -20.47 -0.80
N ASP A 199 -42.80 -21.51 -0.07
CA ASP A 199 -42.13 -21.35 1.23
C ASP A 199 -40.69 -20.82 1.08
N LEU A 200 -40.02 -21.15 -0.04
CA LEU A 200 -38.68 -20.66 -0.35
C LEU A 200 -38.65 -19.15 -0.63
N GLN A 201 -39.73 -18.58 -1.18
CA GLN A 201 -39.85 -17.13 -1.39
C GLN A 201 -39.92 -16.36 -0.07
N ASN A 202 -40.63 -16.88 0.94
CA ASN A 202 -40.72 -16.23 2.25
C ASN A 202 -39.39 -16.32 3.03
N VAL A 203 -38.72 -17.48 2.98
CA VAL A 203 -37.38 -17.65 3.55
C VAL A 203 -36.38 -16.67 2.91
N LEU A 204 -36.52 -16.39 1.62
CA LEU A 204 -35.73 -15.41 0.88
C LEU A 204 -35.95 -13.97 1.36
N ILE A 205 -37.22 -13.59 1.54
CA ILE A 205 -37.59 -12.27 2.05
C ILE A 205 -37.04 -12.10 3.47
N ASP A 206 -37.13 -13.14 4.30
CA ASP A 206 -36.60 -13.10 5.68
C ASP A 206 -35.08 -13.06 5.72
N LEU A 207 -34.39 -13.81 4.85
CA LEU A 207 -32.92 -13.73 4.68
C LEU A 207 -32.49 -12.35 4.19
N ALA A 208 -33.20 -11.77 3.22
CA ALA A 208 -32.91 -10.44 2.69
C ALA A 208 -33.18 -9.34 3.74
N LYS A 209 -34.26 -9.46 4.53
CA LYS A 209 -34.58 -8.57 5.65
C LYS A 209 -33.56 -8.68 6.77
N TRP A 210 -33.18 -9.91 7.15
CA TRP A 210 -32.13 -10.15 8.15
C TRP A 210 -30.78 -9.61 7.68
N PHE A 211 -30.44 -9.78 6.40
CA PHE A 211 -29.22 -9.24 5.82
C PHE A 211 -29.23 -7.71 5.79
N CYS A 212 -30.32 -7.08 5.36
CA CYS A 212 -30.47 -5.62 5.43
C CYS A 212 -30.33 -5.13 6.88
N ALA A 213 -31.01 -5.77 7.84
CA ALA A 213 -30.90 -5.40 9.26
C ALA A 213 -29.48 -5.60 9.83
N SER A 214 -28.76 -6.64 9.39
CA SER A 214 -27.40 -6.95 9.86
C SER A 214 -26.34 -6.04 9.24
N VAL A 215 -26.47 -5.68 7.97
CA VAL A 215 -25.57 -4.75 7.26
C VAL A 215 -25.84 -3.30 7.68
N ILE A 216 -27.11 -2.91 7.89
CA ILE A 216 -27.50 -1.57 8.37
C ILE A 216 -27.01 -1.33 9.81
N ASN A 217 -27.02 -2.34 10.69
CA ASN A 217 -26.56 -2.18 12.08
C ASN A 217 -25.03 -2.19 12.25
N VAL A 218 -24.28 -2.74 11.29
CA VAL A 218 -22.80 -2.69 11.30
C VAL A 218 -22.28 -1.39 10.67
N PHE A 219 -23.08 -0.74 9.82
CA PHE A 219 -22.72 0.48 9.10
C PHE A 219 -23.83 1.53 9.22
N ILE A 220 -23.71 2.47 10.18
CA ILE A 220 -23.99 3.92 10.06
C ILE A 220 -23.76 4.51 11.47
N PRO A 221 -22.81 5.44 11.60
CA PRO A 221 -23.05 6.82 11.19
C PRO A 221 -21.92 7.27 10.25
N TRP A 222 -22.11 7.48 8.95
CA TRP A 222 -22.34 8.84 8.43
C TRP A 222 -22.49 8.92 6.90
N TYR A 223 -22.63 7.82 6.15
CA TYR A 223 -22.52 7.91 4.67
C TYR A 223 -23.35 6.87 3.91
N ILE A 224 -24.68 6.97 3.98
CA ILE A 224 -25.54 6.41 2.93
C ILE A 224 -26.37 7.56 2.33
N PRO A 225 -26.31 7.77 1.00
CA PRO A 225 -27.17 8.74 0.32
C PRO A 225 -28.65 8.44 0.59
N LYS A 226 -29.40 9.49 0.93
CA LYS A 226 -30.82 9.41 1.34
C LYS A 226 -31.70 8.54 0.42
N ALA A 227 -31.41 8.52 -0.89
CA ALA A 227 -32.13 7.70 -1.86
C ALA A 227 -32.02 6.18 -1.61
N ILE A 228 -30.90 5.69 -1.08
CA ILE A 228 -30.72 4.27 -0.73
C ILE A 228 -31.44 3.96 0.58
N THR A 229 -31.42 4.90 1.54
CA THR A 229 -32.16 4.78 2.81
C THR A 229 -33.68 4.73 2.55
N ASP A 230 -34.19 5.62 1.69
CA ASP A 230 -35.60 5.68 1.33
C ASP A 230 -36.05 4.41 0.55
N TYR A 231 -35.19 3.87 -0.31
CA TYR A 231 -35.44 2.59 -0.98
C TYR A 231 -35.51 1.43 0.03
N LEU A 232 -34.55 1.33 0.96
CA LEU A 232 -34.53 0.25 1.96
C LEU A 232 -35.72 0.33 2.94
N CYS A 233 -36.14 1.52 3.35
CA CYS A 233 -37.35 1.72 4.19
C CYS A 233 -38.67 1.44 3.45
N SER A 234 -38.67 1.44 2.11
CA SER A 234 -39.88 1.11 1.32
C SER A 234 -40.15 -0.39 1.18
N ILE A 235 -39.19 -1.23 1.58
CA ILE A 235 -39.23 -2.70 1.41
C ILE A 235 -39.38 -3.41 2.78
N SER A 236 -39.32 -2.66 3.89
CA SER A 236 -39.67 -3.11 5.24
C SER A 236 -41.17 -2.95 5.52
#